data_AF-A0A1W9LGP2-F1
#
_entry.id   AF-A0A1W9LGP2-F1
#
_cell.length_a   1.000
_cell.length_b   1.000
_cell.length_c   1.000
_cell.angle_alpha   90.00
_cell.angle_beta   90.00
_cell.angle_gamma   90.00
#
_symmetry.space_group_name_H-M   'P 1'
#
loop_
_entity.id
_entity.type
_entity.pdbx_description
1 polymer ?
#
loop_
_entity_poly.entity_id
_entity_poly.type
_entity_poly.pdbx_seq_one_letter_code
_entity_poly.pdbx_strand_id
1 'polypeptide(L)'
;MDGGINLFAYTNNDPVNKNDPFGLDEECSEECSDDAGRKCYCSEIKVIYILVQTSGAVGHTFLSTPKRKIGFYPKEEETIYVGDYYGKRQVPGETKNDSERPFDKEIPYTACPATQQALESSIDRNLQGPYQLGNRGAPNCVGWACQRVSDAGITPP
;
A
#
# COMPACT_ATOMS: atom_id res chain seq x y z
N MET A 1 42.58 -10.87 -42.43
CA MET A 1 41.63 -11.83 -43.01
C MET A 1 42.11 -13.19 -42.53
N ASP A 2 41.77 -13.58 -41.30
CA ASP A 2 40.49 -14.16 -40.84
C ASP A 2 40.31 -15.63 -41.19
N GLY A 3 39.84 -16.37 -40.20
CA GLY A 3 39.39 -17.76 -40.29
C GLY A 3 40.41 -18.71 -39.66
N GLY A 4 40.21 -19.29 -38.47
CA GLY A 4 38.99 -19.59 -37.74
C GLY A 4 39.28 -20.91 -37.02
N ILE A 5 39.36 -20.90 -35.68
CA ILE A 5 39.54 -22.15 -34.93
C ILE A 5 38.15 -22.72 -34.68
N ASN A 6 37.85 -23.81 -35.40
CA ASN A 6 36.75 -24.70 -35.13
C ASN A 6 36.91 -25.32 -33.73
N LEU A 7 36.12 -24.86 -32.77
CA LEU A 7 35.90 -25.57 -31.50
C LEU A 7 34.71 -26.52 -31.65
N PHE A 8 34.95 -27.62 -32.34
CA PHE A 8 34.20 -28.85 -32.11
C PHE A 8 35.22 -29.95 -31.91
N ALA A 9 35.40 -30.39 -30.66
CA ALA A 9 35.09 -31.76 -30.28
C ALA A 9 35.46 -32.03 -28.82
N TYR A 10 34.67 -32.94 -28.24
CA TYR A 10 34.87 -33.70 -27.00
C TYR A 10 34.52 -32.99 -25.69
N THR A 11 33.64 -33.49 -24.83
CA THR A 11 32.73 -34.65 -24.82
C THR A 11 31.93 -34.51 -23.52
N ASN A 12 30.70 -35.04 -23.52
CA ASN A 12 29.91 -35.35 -22.33
C ASN A 12 30.79 -35.69 -21.10
N ASN A 13 30.75 -34.83 -20.09
CA ASN A 13 31.08 -35.17 -18.72
C ASN A 13 30.16 -34.34 -17.84
N ASP A 14 29.03 -34.94 -17.48
CA ASP A 14 28.37 -34.63 -16.22
C ASP A 14 29.05 -35.58 -15.20
N PRO A 15 29.82 -35.04 -14.26
CA PRO A 15 29.19 -34.71 -12.99
C PRO A 15 29.76 -33.44 -12.34
N VAL A 16 28.93 -32.77 -11.56
CA VAL A 16 29.29 -31.70 -10.62
C VAL A 16 29.48 -30.34 -11.29
N ASN A 17 28.47 -29.47 -11.10
CA ASN A 17 28.50 -28.02 -11.30
C ASN A 17 29.56 -27.36 -10.39
N LYS A 18 30.84 -27.65 -10.65
CA LYS A 18 32.01 -26.92 -10.19
C LYS A 18 32.77 -26.53 -11.45
N ASN A 19 32.29 -25.49 -12.11
CA ASN A 19 33.02 -24.58 -12.98
C ASN A 19 32.00 -23.64 -13.61
N ASP A 20 31.45 -22.75 -12.80
CA ASP A 20 30.98 -21.46 -13.30
C ASP A 20 32.21 -20.52 -13.30
N PRO A 21 32.86 -20.25 -14.45
CA PRO A 21 34.00 -19.34 -14.52
C PRO A 21 33.60 -17.86 -14.38
N PHE A 22 32.31 -17.54 -14.27
CA PHE A 22 31.82 -16.16 -14.09
C PHE A 22 31.18 -15.90 -12.73
N GLY A 23 30.92 -16.92 -11.91
CA GLY A 23 30.40 -16.77 -10.55
C GLY A 23 29.19 -15.85 -10.50
N LEU A 24 28.34 -15.89 -11.53
CA LEU A 24 27.06 -15.21 -11.49
C LEU A 24 26.11 -16.23 -10.88
N ASP A 25 26.22 -16.36 -9.56
CA ASP A 25 25.09 -16.80 -8.77
C ASP A 25 23.92 -15.94 -9.24
N GLU A 26 23.04 -16.51 -10.08
CA GLU A 26 21.68 -16.03 -10.21
C GLU A 26 21.18 -16.02 -8.77
N GLU A 27 21.20 -14.86 -8.12
CA GLU A 27 20.40 -14.62 -6.93
C GLU A 27 19.00 -15.06 -7.34
N CYS A 28 18.62 -16.27 -6.94
CA CYS A 28 17.28 -16.80 -7.11
C CYS A 28 16.37 -15.77 -6.47
N SER A 29 15.79 -14.92 -7.31
CA SER A 29 15.00 -13.80 -6.85
C SER A 29 13.74 -14.38 -6.24
N GLU A 30 13.72 -14.41 -4.90
CA GLU A 30 12.64 -15.05 -4.17
C GLU A 30 11.34 -14.33 -4.49
N GLU A 31 10.34 -15.07 -4.98
CA GLU A 31 8.99 -14.55 -5.18
C GLU A 31 8.22 -14.59 -3.86
N CYS A 32 7.71 -13.44 -3.45
CA CYS A 32 6.82 -13.32 -2.31
C CYS A 32 5.40 -12.98 -2.79
N SER A 33 4.40 -13.26 -1.96
CA SER A 33 3.03 -12.78 -2.15
C SER A 33 2.71 -11.69 -1.15
N ASP A 34 1.99 -10.65 -1.60
CA ASP A 34 1.51 -9.58 -0.74
C ASP A 34 0.12 -9.85 -0.15
N ASP A 35 -0.41 -8.94 0.67
CA ASP A 35 -1.72 -9.10 1.32
C ASP A 35 -2.92 -8.98 0.35
N ALA A 36 -2.68 -8.59 -0.91
CA ALA A 36 -3.67 -8.66 -1.98
C ALA A 36 -3.55 -9.96 -2.81
N GLY A 37 -2.65 -10.87 -2.42
CA GLY A 37 -2.37 -12.13 -3.11
C GLY A 37 -1.58 -11.97 -4.41
N ARG A 38 -0.96 -10.81 -4.65
CA ARG A 38 -0.15 -10.55 -5.85
C ARG A 38 1.29 -10.98 -5.60
N LYS A 39 1.93 -11.52 -6.63
CA LYS A 39 3.34 -11.92 -6.58
C LYS A 39 4.27 -10.84 -7.12
N CYS A 40 5.42 -10.70 -6.48
CA CYS A 40 6.54 -9.87 -6.92
C CYS A 40 7.82 -10.38 -6.25
N TYR A 41 8.98 -9.81 -6.59
CA TYR A 41 10.19 -10.14 -5.86
C TYR A 41 10.08 -9.64 -4.41
N CYS A 42 10.57 -10.43 -3.45
CA CYS A 42 10.50 -10.07 -2.04
C CYS A 42 11.14 -8.70 -1.74
N SER A 43 12.15 -8.29 -2.52
CA SER A 43 12.81 -6.98 -2.44
C SER A 43 11.93 -5.79 -2.87
N GLU A 44 10.88 -6.05 -3.66
CA GLU A 44 9.94 -5.05 -4.17
C GLU A 44 8.76 -4.80 -3.22
N ILE A 45 8.53 -5.70 -2.26
CA ILE A 45 7.48 -5.53 -1.25
C ILE A 45 7.78 -4.28 -0.41
N LYS A 46 6.76 -3.45 -0.25
CA LYS A 46 6.75 -2.34 0.71
C LYS A 46 5.62 -2.53 1.69
N VAL A 47 5.75 -1.89 2.85
CA VAL A 47 4.70 -1.88 3.86
C VAL A 47 3.89 -0.59 3.72
N ILE A 48 2.57 -0.74 3.64
CA ILE A 48 1.60 0.35 3.81
C ILE A 48 0.93 0.18 5.18
N TYR A 49 0.33 1.24 5.70
CA TYR A 49 -0.32 1.21 7.00
C TYR A 49 -1.69 1.87 6.96
N ILE A 50 -2.65 1.26 7.65
CA ILE A 50 -3.75 2.01 8.25
C ILE A 50 -3.26 2.48 9.62
N LEU A 51 -3.24 3.79 9.82
CA LEU A 51 -2.84 4.43 11.06
C LEU A 51 -4.09 4.96 11.78
N VAL A 52 -4.14 4.78 13.09
CA VAL A 52 -5.27 5.22 13.91
C VAL A 52 -4.75 6.10 15.04
N GLN A 53 -5.40 7.25 15.19
CA GLN A 53 -5.28 8.12 16.34
C GLN A 53 -6.55 7.98 17.16
N THR A 54 -6.43 7.46 18.39
CA THR A 54 -7.52 7.39 19.36
C THR A 54 -7.44 8.51 20.39
N SER A 55 -6.28 9.15 20.53
CA SER A 55 -6.05 10.33 21.36
C SER A 55 -6.76 11.58 20.80
N GLY A 56 -7.96 11.88 21.31
CA GLY A 56 -8.74 13.06 20.93
C GLY A 56 -10.22 12.91 21.30
N ALA A 57 -11.01 13.96 21.05
CA ALA A 57 -12.46 13.90 21.23
C ALA A 57 -13.15 12.96 20.21
N VAL A 58 -12.56 12.88 19.00
CA VAL A 58 -13.01 12.00 17.92
C VAL A 58 -11.76 11.32 17.35
N GLY A 59 -11.74 9.99 17.37
CA GLY A 59 -10.65 9.23 16.77
C GLY A 59 -10.57 9.44 15.25
N HIS A 60 -9.37 9.33 14.69
CA HIS A 60 -9.12 9.54 13.28
C HIS A 60 -8.31 8.40 12.65
N THR A 61 -8.47 8.21 11.35
CA THR A 61 -7.80 7.15 10.59
C THR A 61 -7.24 7.71 9.30
N PHE A 62 -6.00 7.33 8.99
CA PHE A 62 -5.26 7.79 7.83
C PHE A 62 -4.49 6.63 7.20
N LEU A 63 -4.21 6.75 5.91
CA LEU A 63 -3.39 5.81 5.17
C LEU A 63 -1.97 6.33 5.07
N SER A 64 -1.00 5.45 5.31
CA SER A 64 0.41 5.71 5.07
C SER A 64 0.93 4.77 4.00
N THR A 65 1.43 5.32 2.91
CA THR A 65 2.10 4.60 1.83
C THR A 65 3.55 5.09 1.73
N PRO A 66 4.41 4.41 0.95
CA PRO A 66 5.76 4.91 0.67
C PRO A 66 5.79 6.32 0.05
N LYS A 67 4.69 6.75 -0.60
CA LYS A 67 4.60 8.05 -1.27
C LYS A 67 4.08 9.16 -0.35
N ARG A 68 3.14 8.85 0.56
CA ARG A 68 2.42 9.87 1.33
C ARG A 68 1.70 9.29 2.55
N LYS A 69 1.38 10.17 3.49
CA LYS A 69 0.44 9.91 4.57
C LYS A 69 -0.76 10.85 4.43
N ILE A 70 -1.97 10.30 4.38
CA ILE A 70 -3.17 11.02 3.98
C ILE A 70 -4.40 10.56 4.78
N GLY A 71 -5.14 11.50 5.35
CA GLY A 71 -6.43 11.29 6.00
C GLY A 71 -7.57 11.87 5.18
N PHE A 72 -8.80 11.53 5.55
CA PHE A 72 -10.02 12.03 4.91
C PHE A 72 -10.90 12.70 5.95
N TYR A 73 -11.31 13.93 5.68
CA TYR A 73 -11.94 14.83 6.65
C TYR A 73 -13.21 15.43 6.07
N PRO A 74 -14.15 15.90 6.90
CA PRO A 74 -15.16 16.80 6.41
C PRO A 74 -14.52 18.13 5.98
N LYS A 75 -14.94 18.67 4.84
CA LYS A 75 -14.37 19.90 4.28
C LYS A 75 -14.63 21.13 5.16
N GLU A 76 -15.77 21.14 5.85
CA GLU A 76 -16.23 22.25 6.68
C GLU A 76 -16.02 21.98 8.18
N GLU A 77 -14.88 21.39 8.57
CA GLU A 77 -14.56 20.99 9.96
C GLU A 77 -14.85 22.08 11.00
N GLU A 78 -14.56 23.34 10.69
CA GLU A 78 -14.74 24.49 11.60
C GLU A 78 -16.20 24.75 11.98
N THR A 79 -17.15 24.24 11.19
CA THR A 79 -18.59 24.42 11.42
C THR A 79 -19.25 23.21 12.06
N ILE A 80 -18.47 22.15 12.33
CA ILE A 80 -18.95 20.87 12.84
C ILE A 80 -18.69 20.81 14.34
N TYR A 81 -19.76 20.68 15.11
CA TYR A 81 -19.67 20.50 16.56
C TYR A 81 -19.51 19.02 16.89
N VAL A 82 -18.91 18.70 18.04
CA VAL A 82 -18.79 17.31 18.52
C VAL A 82 -20.17 16.61 18.56
N GLY A 83 -21.24 17.36 18.84
CA GLY A 83 -22.64 16.93 18.77
C GLY A 83 -23.05 16.33 17.42
N ASP A 84 -22.52 16.85 16.30
CA ASP A 84 -22.87 16.42 14.95
C ASP A 84 -22.32 15.02 14.62
N TYR A 85 -21.25 14.60 15.31
CA TYR A 85 -20.72 13.23 15.23
C TYR A 85 -21.59 12.20 15.96
N TYR A 86 -22.65 12.61 16.67
CA TYR A 86 -23.67 11.67 17.17
C TYR A 86 -24.85 11.54 16.22
N GLY A 87 -24.92 12.39 15.18
CA GLY A 87 -25.95 12.35 14.15
C GLY A 87 -25.55 11.51 12.93
N LYS A 88 -26.42 11.51 11.92
CA LYS A 88 -26.18 10.92 10.59
C LYS A 88 -26.10 11.99 9.50
N ARG A 89 -25.53 13.16 9.79
CA ARG A 89 -25.34 14.22 8.80
C ARG A 89 -24.23 13.87 7.81
N GLN A 90 -24.52 14.00 6.52
CA GLN A 90 -23.53 13.89 5.44
C GLN A 90 -23.11 15.30 5.01
N VAL A 91 -21.81 15.51 4.84
CA VAL A 91 -21.21 16.78 4.39
C VAL A 91 -20.17 16.49 3.30
N PRO A 92 -19.70 17.48 2.53
CA PRO A 92 -18.55 17.27 1.67
C PRO A 92 -17.30 16.89 2.47
N GLY A 93 -16.48 16.01 1.92
CA GLY A 93 -15.22 15.58 2.48
C GLY A 93 -14.06 15.73 1.49
N GLU A 94 -12.87 15.85 2.05
CA GLU A 94 -11.62 16.01 1.31
C GLU A 94 -10.45 15.33 2.03
N THR A 95 -9.46 14.93 1.25
CA THR A 95 -8.22 14.40 1.79
C THR A 95 -7.28 15.50 2.24
N LYS A 96 -6.54 15.27 3.33
CA LYS A 96 -5.48 16.19 3.82
C LYS A 96 -4.17 15.43 3.98
N ASN A 97 -3.04 16.14 3.80
CA ASN A 97 -1.72 15.58 4.09
C ASN A 97 -1.54 15.49 5.61
N ASP A 98 -1.26 14.30 6.11
CA ASP A 98 -1.14 14.02 7.54
C ASP A 98 0.24 13.52 7.94
N SER A 99 1.28 13.82 7.14
CA SER A 99 2.66 13.39 7.39
C SER A 99 3.12 13.62 8.83
N GLU A 100 2.73 14.74 9.45
CA GLU A 100 3.09 15.13 10.82
C GLU A 100 2.06 14.71 11.89
N ARG A 101 0.96 14.05 11.52
CA ARG A 101 -0.06 13.64 12.49
C ARG A 101 0.45 12.52 13.40
N PRO A 102 0.23 12.65 14.72
CA PRO A 102 0.48 11.56 15.65
C PRO A 102 -0.57 10.45 15.46
N PHE A 103 -0.18 9.21 15.73
CA PHE A 103 -1.04 8.04 15.79
C PHE A 103 -0.62 7.20 16.99
N ASP A 104 -1.52 6.35 17.46
CA ASP A 104 -1.27 5.44 18.60
C ASP A 104 -1.46 3.96 18.23
N LYS A 105 -1.95 3.67 17.01
CA LYS A 105 -2.03 2.31 16.48
C LYS A 105 -1.69 2.26 15.00
N GLU A 106 -0.99 1.21 14.61
CA GLU A 106 -0.63 0.89 13.23
C GLU A 106 -1.19 -0.49 12.84
N ILE A 107 -1.66 -0.62 11.61
CA ILE A 107 -2.10 -1.87 11.01
C ILE A 107 -1.33 -2.04 9.69
N PRO A 108 -0.29 -2.87 9.66
CA PRO A 108 0.57 -3.02 8.50
C PRO A 108 -0.05 -3.94 7.44
N TYR A 109 0.24 -3.64 6.17
CA TYR A 109 0.02 -4.53 5.04
C TYR A 109 1.23 -4.51 4.11
N THR A 110 1.63 -5.68 3.65
CA THR A 110 2.57 -5.88 2.56
C THR A 110 1.90 -5.59 1.23
N ALA A 111 2.59 -4.86 0.35
CA ALA A 111 2.09 -4.48 -0.96
C ALA A 111 3.20 -4.58 -2.01
N CYS A 112 2.98 -5.42 -3.01
CA CYS A 112 3.75 -5.45 -4.25
C CYS A 112 3.56 -4.15 -5.04
N PRO A 113 4.45 -3.83 -6.01
CA PRO A 113 4.34 -2.62 -6.82
C PRO A 113 2.97 -2.43 -7.48
N ALA A 114 2.36 -3.51 -7.98
CA ALA A 114 1.02 -3.45 -8.57
C ALA A 114 -0.06 -3.06 -7.54
N THR A 115 0.03 -3.54 -6.31
CA THR A 115 -0.91 -3.22 -5.22
C THR A 115 -0.73 -1.78 -4.77
N GLN A 116 0.52 -1.32 -4.63
CA GLN A 116 0.83 0.08 -4.36
C GLN A 116 0.24 0.99 -5.44
N GLN A 117 0.41 0.65 -6.72
CA GLN A 117 -0.15 1.42 -7.83
C GLN A 117 -1.68 1.47 -7.78
N ALA A 118 -2.33 0.33 -7.49
CA ALA A 118 -3.79 0.26 -7.37
C ALA A 118 -4.30 1.13 -6.21
N LEU A 119 -3.63 1.08 -5.07
CA LEU A 119 -3.92 1.91 -3.91
C LEU A 119 -3.78 3.40 -4.22
N GLU A 120 -2.63 3.81 -4.76
CA GLU A 120 -2.38 5.22 -5.10
C GLU A 120 -3.38 5.74 -6.13
N SER A 121 -3.72 4.93 -7.14
CA SER A 121 -4.74 5.26 -8.12
C SER A 121 -6.13 5.40 -7.49
N SER A 122 -6.46 4.57 -6.49
CA SER A 122 -7.71 4.68 -5.74
C SER A 122 -7.74 5.97 -4.92
N ILE A 123 -6.63 6.32 -4.24
CA ILE A 123 -6.53 7.57 -3.47
C ILE A 123 -6.70 8.78 -4.40
N ASP A 124 -6.00 8.83 -5.53
CA ASP A 124 -6.03 9.97 -6.46
C ASP A 124 -7.42 10.17 -7.09
N ARG A 125 -8.19 9.10 -7.31
CA ARG A 125 -9.58 9.20 -7.78
C ARG A 125 -10.57 9.64 -6.70
N ASN A 126 -10.21 9.54 -5.43
CA ASN A 126 -11.10 9.74 -4.28
C ASN A 126 -10.58 10.80 -3.30
N LEU A 127 -9.90 11.84 -3.81
CA LEU A 127 -9.42 12.96 -3.01
C LEU A 127 -10.55 13.80 -2.40
N GLN A 128 -11.74 13.73 -2.99
CA GLN A 128 -12.95 14.38 -2.51
C GLN A 128 -14.10 13.39 -2.59
N GLY A 129 -15.12 13.60 -1.76
CA GLY A 129 -16.31 12.75 -1.75
C GLY A 129 -17.25 13.11 -0.62
N PRO A 130 -18.33 12.35 -0.41
CA PRO A 130 -19.15 12.53 0.76
C PRO A 130 -18.39 12.14 2.04
N TYR A 131 -18.54 12.92 3.10
CA TYR A 131 -18.14 12.59 4.46
C TYR A 131 -19.36 12.34 5.35
N GLN A 132 -19.44 11.17 5.97
CA GLN A 132 -20.53 10.86 6.89
C GLN A 132 -20.10 11.07 8.34
N LEU A 133 -20.74 12.01 9.03
CA LEU A 133 -20.53 12.20 10.47
C LEU A 133 -21.19 11.06 11.26
N GLY A 134 -20.51 10.61 12.31
CA GLY A 134 -21.05 9.72 13.35
C GLY A 134 -21.34 8.26 13.01
N ASN A 135 -21.28 7.86 11.74
CA ASN A 135 -21.62 6.51 11.33
C ASN A 135 -20.38 5.63 11.10
N ARG A 136 -20.27 4.50 11.80
CA ARG A 136 -19.21 3.50 11.58
C ARG A 136 -19.49 2.72 10.28
N GLY A 137 -18.56 2.75 9.33
CA GLY A 137 -18.67 2.04 8.05
C GLY A 137 -19.26 2.86 6.89
N ALA A 138 -19.65 4.11 7.13
CA ALA A 138 -19.99 5.07 6.09
C ALA A 138 -18.71 5.77 5.57
N PRO A 139 -18.75 6.64 4.53
CA PRO A 139 -17.55 7.26 3.97
C PRO A 139 -17.00 8.36 4.91
N ASN A 140 -16.61 7.99 6.12
CA ASN A 140 -15.84 8.82 7.05
C ASN A 140 -14.36 8.46 6.94
N CYS A 141 -13.50 9.00 7.82
CA CYS A 141 -12.05 8.69 7.78
C CYS A 141 -11.74 7.19 7.74
N VAL A 142 -12.38 6.39 8.61
CA VAL A 142 -12.20 4.93 8.67
C VAL A 142 -12.70 4.26 7.41
N GLY A 143 -13.95 4.55 7.01
CA GLY A 143 -14.58 3.92 5.85
C GLY A 143 -13.87 4.28 4.55
N TRP A 144 -13.42 5.52 4.41
CA TRP A 144 -12.60 5.95 3.28
C TRP A 144 -11.29 5.16 3.22
N ALA A 145 -10.54 5.08 4.33
CA ALA A 145 -9.27 4.36 4.37
C ALA A 145 -9.44 2.87 4.05
N CYS A 146 -10.42 2.22 4.67
CA CYS A 146 -10.73 0.80 4.43
C CYS A 146 -11.13 0.56 2.98
N GLN A 147 -11.92 1.45 2.38
CA GLN A 147 -12.31 1.31 0.98
C GLN A 147 -11.11 1.44 0.04
N ARG A 148 -10.17 2.37 0.27
CA ARG A 148 -8.98 2.49 -0.59
C ARG A 148 -8.10 1.23 -0.54
N VAL A 149 -7.94 0.65 0.65
CA VAL A 149 -7.22 -0.62 0.85
C VAL A 149 -7.95 -1.77 0.16
N SER A 150 -9.28 -1.83 0.29
CA SER A 150 -10.13 -2.79 -0.42
C SER A 150 -10.06 -2.65 -1.94
N ASP A 151 -10.03 -1.42 -2.47
CA ASP A 151 -9.90 -1.15 -3.91
C ASP A 151 -8.54 -1.62 -4.45
N ALA A 152 -7.51 -1.72 -3.59
CA ALA A 152 -6.22 -2.30 -3.93
C ALA A 152 -6.20 -3.85 -3.88
N GLY A 153 -7.28 -4.47 -3.42
CA GLY A 153 -7.42 -5.93 -3.29
C GLY A 153 -7.02 -6.49 -1.93
N ILE A 154 -6.71 -5.62 -0.95
CA ILE A 154 -6.35 -6.03 0.41
C ILE A 154 -7.63 -6.10 1.27
N THR A 155 -7.72 -7.08 2.16
CA THR A 155 -8.84 -7.17 3.11
C THR A 155 -8.63 -6.20 4.28
N PRO A 156 -9.51 -5.19 4.48
CA PRO A 156 -9.41 -4.28 5.63
C PRO A 156 -9.73 -5.00 6.96
N PRO A 157 -9.38 -4.40 8.11
CA PRO A 157 -9.50 -5.02 9.43
C PRO A 157 -10.94 -5.10 9.96
#